data_AF-A0A382H307-F1
#
_entry.id   AF-A0A382H307-F1
#
_cell.length_a   1.000
_cell.length_b   1.000
_cell.length_c   1.000
_cell.angle_alpha   90.00
_cell.angle_beta   90.00
_cell.angle_gamma   90.00
#
_symmetry.space_group_name_H-M   'P 1'
#
loop_
_entity.id
_entity.type
_entity.pdbx_description
1 polymer ?
#
loop_
_entity_poly.entity_id
_entity_poly.type
_entity_poly.pdbx_seq_one_letter_code
_entity_poly.pdbx_strand_id
1 'polypeptide(L)' 'MTNIFTKHPNEVGETYLQHMWAASRYSATFLLLVFVSVVHAILPFVFTKTASCVIQEMSAHIKEREGECNGTKS' A
#
# COMPACT_ATOMS: atom_id res chain seq x y z
N MET A 1 2.42 -9.36 -28.25
CA MET A 1 1.22 -9.03 -27.46
C MET A 1 1.69 -8.85 -26.02
N THR A 2 1.49 -7.69 -25.39
CA THR A 2 1.91 -7.45 -23.99
C THR A 2 0.91 -8.08 -23.02
N ASN A 3 1.38 -8.96 -22.12
CA ASN A 3 0.54 -9.53 -21.07
C ASN A 3 0.36 -8.51 -19.94
N ILE A 4 -0.87 -8.06 -19.73
CA ILE A 4 -1.22 -7.03 -18.74
C ILE A 4 -0.95 -7.45 -17.30
N PHE A 5 -0.98 -8.75 -17.00
CA PHE A 5 -0.77 -9.28 -15.65
C PHE A 5 0.70 -9.31 -15.27
N THR A 6 1.59 -9.50 -16.24
CA THR A 6 3.04 -9.62 -15.98
C THR A 6 3.81 -8.37 -16.37
N LYS A 7 3.25 -7.49 -17.20
CA LYS A 7 3.91 -6.25 -17.63
C LYS A 7 4.33 -5.41 -16.42
N HIS A 8 3.41 -5.06 -15.54
CA HIS A 8 3.70 -4.19 -14.40
C HIS A 8 4.63 -4.84 -13.36
N PRO A 9 4.38 -6.09 -12.90
CA PRO A 9 5.33 -6.78 -12.01
C PRO A 9 6.75 -6.82 -12.60
N ASN A 10 6.89 -7.10 -13.90
CA ASN A 10 8.20 -7.12 -14.55
C ASN A 10 8.87 -5.72 -14.62
N GLU A 11 8.10 -4.63 -14.77
CA GLU A 11 8.63 -3.26 -14.76
C GLU A 11 9.28 -2.89 -13.41
N VAL A 12 8.81 -3.50 -12.32
CA VAL A 12 9.34 -3.32 -10.96
C VAL A 12 10.24 -4.48 -10.52
N GLY A 13 10.58 -5.39 -11.43
CA GLY A 13 11.51 -6.51 -11.17
C GLY A 13 10.92 -7.67 -10.37
N GLU A 14 9.60 -7.81 -10.31
CA GLU A 14 8.89 -8.82 -9.53
C GLU A 14 8.18 -9.88 -10.40
N THR A 15 8.06 -11.09 -9.87
CA THR A 15 7.13 -12.08 -10.43
C THR A 15 5.69 -11.72 -10.06
N TYR A 16 4.72 -12.20 -10.86
CA TYR A 16 3.28 -11.98 -10.60
C TYR A 16 2.88 -12.35 -9.16
N LEU A 17 3.36 -13.48 -8.63
CA LEU A 17 3.02 -13.93 -7.28
C LEU A 17 3.65 -13.05 -6.19
N GLN A 18 4.88 -12.58 -6.38
CA GLN A 18 5.52 -11.65 -5.44
C GLN A 18 4.74 -10.33 -5.37
N HIS A 19 4.41 -9.77 -6.53
CA HIS A 19 3.65 -8.53 -6.63
C HIS A 19 2.24 -8.68 -6.05
N MET A 20 1.55 -9.79 -6.38
CA MET A 20 0.23 -10.13 -5.83
C MET A 20 0.28 -10.24 -4.30
N TRP A 21 1.30 -10.89 -3.75
CA TRP A 21 1.47 -11.03 -2.31
C TRP A 21 1.71 -9.67 -1.62
N ALA A 22 2.58 -8.84 -2.21
CA ALA A 22 2.83 -7.48 -1.73
C ALA A 22 1.55 -6.64 -1.72
N ALA A 23 0.82 -6.62 -2.85
CA ALA A 23 -0.47 -5.93 -2.97
C ALA A 23 -1.52 -6.44 -1.96
N SER A 24 -1.57 -7.76 -1.74
CA SER A 24 -2.47 -8.38 -0.77
C SER A 24 -2.17 -7.93 0.67
N ARG A 25 -0.88 -7.82 1.02
CA ARG A 25 -0.45 -7.29 2.33
C ARG A 25 -0.90 -5.84 2.51
N TYR A 26 -0.74 -4.99 1.50
CA TYR A 26 -1.21 -3.60 1.57
C TYR A 26 -2.71 -3.50 1.72
N SER A 27 -3.47 -4.31 0.97
CA SER A 27 -4.92 -4.39 1.10
C SER A 27 -5.34 -4.74 2.53
N ALA A 28 -4.73 -5.77 3.14
CA ALA A 28 -5.00 -6.14 4.52
C ALA A 28 -4.68 -4.99 5.51
N THR A 29 -3.56 -4.28 5.32
CA THR A 29 -3.23 -3.11 6.13
C THR A 29 -4.22 -1.97 5.94
N PHE A 30 -4.69 -1.69 4.72
CA PHE A 30 -5.72 -0.68 4.47
C PHE A 30 -7.03 -1.00 5.19
N LEU A 31 -7.47 -2.26 5.18
CA LEU A 31 -8.67 -2.69 5.92
C LEU A 31 -8.51 -2.45 7.43
N LEU A 32 -7.34 -2.76 7.99
CA LEU A 32 -7.03 -2.46 9.38
C LEU A 32 -7.02 -0.96 9.66
N LEU A 33 -6.47 -0.16 8.75
CA LEU A 33 -6.44 1.31 8.87
C LEU A 33 -7.83 1.94 8.83
N VAL A 34 -8.74 1.40 8.03
CA VAL A 34 -10.16 1.81 8.05
C VAL A 34 -10.74 1.58 9.44
N PHE A 35 -10.57 0.37 9.99
CA PHE A 35 -11.05 0.07 11.33
C PHE A 35 -10.46 1.00 12.40
N VAL A 36 -9.14 1.16 12.40
CA VAL A 36 -8.42 2.05 13.34
C VAL A 36 -8.91 3.49 13.22
N SER A 37 -9.09 3.99 11.99
CA SER A 37 -9.52 5.37 11.75
C SER A 37 -10.97 5.60 12.20
N VAL A 38 -11.86 4.61 12.01
CA VAL A 38 -13.25 4.67 12.50
C VAL A 38 -13.28 4.68 14.03
N VAL A 39 -12.51 3.80 14.68
CA VAL A 39 -12.41 3.79 16.15
C VAL A 39 -11.87 5.12 16.66
N HIS A 40 -10.81 5.65 16.04
CA HIS A 40 -10.24 6.96 16.40
C HIS A 40 -11.23 8.11 16.18
N ALA A 41 -12.03 8.08 15.12
CA ALA A 41 -13.04 9.10 14.86
C ALA A 41 -14.11 9.15 15.95
N ILE A 42 -14.44 8.01 16.58
CA ILE A 42 -15.37 7.93 17.71
C ILE A 42 -14.66 8.23 19.04
N LEU A 43 -13.43 7.72 19.21
CA LEU A 43 -12.62 7.82 20.41
C LEU A 43 -11.29 8.53 20.07
N PRO A 44 -11.25 9.87 20.05
CA PRO A 44 -10.12 10.65 19.53
C PRO A 44 -8.83 10.52 20.36
N PHE A 45 -8.89 9.89 21.53
CA PHE A 45 -7.74 9.62 22.39
C PHE A 45 -7.08 8.24 22.13
N VAL A 46 -7.71 7.35 21.37
CA VAL A 46 -7.16 6.01 21.02
C VAL A 46 -6.55 6.08 19.62
N PHE A 47 -5.43 5.40 19.36
CA PHE A 47 -4.78 5.31 18.03
C PHE A 47 -4.38 6.65 17.38
N THR A 48 -4.07 7.66 18.19
CA THR A 48 -3.83 9.06 17.77
C THR A 48 -2.80 9.26 16.66
N LYS A 49 -1.83 8.36 16.53
CA LYS A 49 -0.79 8.39 15.48
C LYS A 49 -0.70 7.11 14.66
N THR A 50 -1.47 6.08 15.02
CA THR A 50 -1.33 4.74 14.43
C THR A 50 -1.59 4.78 12.92
N ALA A 51 -2.69 5.41 12.49
CA ALA A 51 -3.02 5.47 11.08
C ALA A 51 -1.97 6.24 10.27
N SER A 52 -1.56 7.42 10.76
CA SER A 52 -0.57 8.25 10.08
C SER A 52 0.81 7.59 10.00
N CYS A 53 1.30 6.98 11.09
CA CYS A 53 2.60 6.30 11.10
C CYS A 53 2.63 5.11 10.14
N VAL A 54 1.59 4.27 10.14
CA VAL A 54 1.52 3.11 9.25
C VAL A 54 1.45 3.55 7.78
N ILE A 55 0.70 4.61 7.45
CA ILE A 55 0.66 5.14 6.08
C ILE A 55 2.03 5.67 5.64
N GLN A 56 2.74 6.38 6.53
CA GLN A 56 4.08 6.88 6.24
C GLN A 56 5.08 5.75 6.01
N GLU A 57 5.05 4.71 6.84
CA GLU A 57 5.89 3.52 6.70
C GLU A 57 5.58 2.77 5.40
N MET A 58 4.30 2.56 5.09
CA MET A 58 3.88 1.96 3.82
C MET A 58 4.34 2.80 2.62
N SER A 59 4.20 4.12 2.69
CA SER A 59 4.64 5.02 1.63
C SER A 59 6.15 4.94 1.42
N ALA A 60 6.94 4.90 2.49
CA ALA A 60 8.39 4.75 2.41
C ALA A 60 8.77 3.41 1.76
N HIS A 61 8.14 2.31 2.19
CA HIS A 61 8.36 0.99 1.61
C HIS A 61 7.97 0.91 0.13
N ILE A 62 6.85 1.52 -0.27
CA ILE A 62 6.43 1.55 -1.68
C ILE A 62 7.43 2.34 -2.52
N LYS A 63 7.90 3.50 -2.02
CA LYS A 63 8.91 4.31 -2.70
C LYS A 63 10.23 3.58 -2.89
N GLU A 64 10.67 2.82 -1.88
CA GLU A 64 11.89 2.01 -1.98
C GLU A 64 11.76 0.93 -3.07
N ARG A 65 10.56 0.33 -3.20
CA ARG A 65 10.33 -0.77 -4.14
C ARG A 65 10.06 -0.31 -5.58
N GLU A 66 9.26 0.74 -5.75
CA GLU A 66 8.71 1.17 -7.05
C GLU A 66 9.28 2.51 -7.53
N GLY A 67 10.05 3.21 -6.68
CA GLY A 67 10.49 4.58 -6.93
C GLY A 67 9.42 5.62 -6.58
N GLU A 68 9.71 6.89 -6.86
CA GLU A 68 8.75 7.97 -6.63
C GLU A 68 7.59 7.91 -7.62
N CYS A 69 6.36 7.99 -7.11
CA CYS A 69 5.18 8.05 -7.93
C CYS A 69 5.11 9.41 -8.64
N ASN A 70 5.32 9.43 -9.96
CA ASN A 70 5.28 10.64 -10.80
C ASN A 70 3.86 11.02 -11.28
N GLY A 71 2.84 10.70 -10.47
CA GLY A 71 1.42 10.92 -10.79
C GLY A 71 0.74 9.70 -11.42
N THR A 72 -0.57 9.60 -11.24
CA THR A 72 -1.39 8.52 -11.80
C THR A 72 -1.53 8.73 -13.31
N LYS A 73 -0.85 7.90 -14.11
CA LYS A 73 -1.28 7.68 -15.50
C LYS A 73 -2.58 6.87 -15.44
N SER A 74 -3.71 7.57 -15.36
CA SER A 74 -5.04 6.99 -15.62
C SER A 74 -5.26 6.80 -17.12
#